data_AF-A0A1V9XSC1-F1
#
_entry.id   AF-A0A1V9XSC1-F1
#
_cell.length_a   1.000
_cell.length_b   1.000
_cell.length_c   1.000
_cell.angle_alpha   90.00
_cell.angle_beta   90.00
_cell.angle_gamma   90.00
#
_symmetry.space_group_name_H-M   'P 1'
#
loop_
_entity.id
_entity.type
_entity.pdbx_description
1 polymer ?
#
loop_
_entity_poly.entity_id
_entity_poly.type
_entity_poly.pdbx_seq_one_letter_code
_entity_poly.pdbx_strand_id
1 'polypeptide(L)'
;MLNKLKEFNAQVPPENIISNEEDLDALKDLVECRVNTLEERHVRTLETLLQWPSEFIFPALDVLRCAIRSNAVNSLVCGGAGGSQLVARIASFITSPAPANRMLALRFFVNMFLREAGQRLADREWEKILKVASEFGFNGNKNTQIALGSLYLNFVLLCNSEIEQEANTFRLQWLVRSMAEIISRLSDPEAQFRLLLALGTLLHGNKDLCTLASRLNLADTLSDLCTRGQESAKLVQCAQQCINHVFDNATP
;
A
#
# COMPACT_ATOMS: atom_id res chain seq x y z
N MET A 1 2.08 13.41 16.14
CA MET A 1 2.41 11.98 16.17
C MET A 1 2.95 11.58 17.54
N LEU A 2 4.18 11.94 17.91
CA LEU A 2 4.82 11.47 19.15
C LEU A 2 4.07 11.86 20.43
N ASN A 3 3.49 13.07 20.53
CA ASN A 3 2.67 13.43 21.70
C ASN A 3 1.48 12.48 21.89
N LYS A 4 0.84 12.06 20.79
CA LYS A 4 -0.30 11.13 20.84
C LYS A 4 0.15 9.71 21.17
N LEU A 5 1.35 9.33 20.74
CA LEU A 5 1.99 8.09 21.15
C LEU A 5 2.24 8.08 22.66
N LYS A 6 2.85 9.15 23.21
CA LYS A 6 3.09 9.28 24.67
C LYS A 6 1.77 9.23 25.46
N GLU A 7 0.73 9.91 24.98
CA GLU A 7 -0.61 9.87 25.58
C GLU A 7 -1.18 8.43 25.63
N PHE A 8 -1.03 7.67 24.54
CA PHE A 8 -1.57 6.31 24.44
C PHE A 8 -0.70 5.28 25.16
N ASN A 9 0.61 5.51 25.25
CA ASN A 9 1.54 4.67 26.01
C ASN A 9 1.16 4.60 27.51
N ALA A 10 0.49 5.63 28.03
CA ALA A 10 -0.03 5.64 29.40
C ALA A 10 -1.35 4.86 29.57
N GLN A 11 -1.97 4.41 28.48
CA GLN A 11 -3.29 3.77 28.45
C GLN A 11 -3.28 2.32 27.96
N VAL A 12 -2.20 1.89 27.29
CA VAL A 12 -2.04 0.50 26.84
C VAL A 12 -1.84 -0.44 28.04
N PRO A 13 -2.14 -1.74 27.88
CA PRO A 13 -1.86 -2.76 28.89
C PRO A 13 -0.38 -2.75 29.32
N PRO A 14 -0.05 -3.12 30.58
CA PRO A 14 1.31 -3.05 31.12
C PRO A 14 2.40 -3.71 30.25
N GLU A 15 2.07 -4.83 29.59
CA GLU A 15 2.96 -5.57 28.69
C GLU A 15 3.29 -4.81 27.39
N ASN A 16 2.55 -3.76 27.06
CA ASN A 16 2.73 -2.93 25.87
C ASN A 16 3.30 -1.54 26.18
N ILE A 17 3.52 -1.20 27.45
CA ILE A 17 4.07 0.08 27.86
C ILE A 17 5.56 0.14 27.48
N ILE A 18 5.94 1.19 26.77
CA ILE A 18 7.34 1.59 26.60
C ILE A 18 7.73 2.38 27.86
N SER A 19 8.35 1.71 28.82
CA SER A 19 8.61 2.27 30.16
C SER A 19 9.74 3.30 30.20
N ASN A 20 10.70 3.22 29.27
CA ASN A 20 11.83 4.14 29.23
C ASN A 20 11.48 5.36 28.37
N GLU A 21 11.56 6.56 28.93
CA GLU A 21 11.26 7.80 28.21
C GLU A 21 12.29 8.11 27.12
N GLU A 22 13.56 7.73 27.32
CA GLU A 22 14.60 7.86 26.29
C GLU A 22 14.29 7.04 25.03
N ASP A 23 13.65 5.89 25.19
CA ASP A 23 13.24 5.03 24.07
C ASP A 23 12.10 5.69 23.27
N LEU A 24 11.17 6.37 23.95
CA LEU A 24 10.11 7.15 23.30
C LEU A 24 10.67 8.36 22.55
N ASP A 25 11.70 9.02 23.10
CA ASP A 25 12.33 10.16 22.46
C ASP A 25 13.19 9.72 21.25
N ALA A 26 13.85 8.56 21.33
CA ALA A 26 14.60 7.96 20.23
C ALA A 26 13.74 7.60 19.00
N LEU A 27 12.41 7.44 19.17
CA LEU A 27 11.50 7.25 18.04
C LEU A 27 11.53 8.41 17.05
N LYS A 28 11.88 9.62 17.49
CA LYS A 28 12.01 10.78 16.59
C LYS A 28 13.04 10.53 15.50
N ASP A 29 14.21 10.03 15.88
CA ASP A 29 15.29 9.75 14.93
C ASP A 29 14.95 8.57 14.00
N LEU A 30 14.19 7.58 14.48
CA LEU A 30 13.66 6.50 13.64
C LEU A 30 12.65 7.01 12.61
N VAL A 31 11.70 7.85 13.03
CA VAL A 31 10.67 8.45 12.16
C VAL A 31 11.30 9.34 11.08
N GLU A 32 12.34 10.08 11.44
CA GLU A 32 13.11 10.96 10.55
C GLU A 32 14.15 10.18 9.71
N CYS A 33 14.24 8.85 9.87
CA CYS A 33 15.19 7.97 9.19
C CYS A 33 16.67 8.39 9.39
N ARG A 34 17.00 8.95 10.56
CA ARG A 34 18.37 9.38 10.93
C ARG A 34 19.22 8.25 11.50
N VAL A 35 18.60 7.12 11.82
CA VAL A 35 19.26 5.94 12.37
C VAL A 35 19.65 4.98 11.25
N ASN A 36 20.97 4.78 11.08
CA ASN A 36 21.54 3.85 10.10
C ASN A 36 21.82 2.46 10.68
N THR A 37 22.04 2.35 11.99
CA THR A 37 22.28 1.11 12.71
C THR A 37 21.35 1.03 13.89
N LEU A 38 20.57 -0.04 13.99
CA LEU A 38 19.62 -0.22 15.08
C LEU A 38 20.31 -0.84 16.30
N GLU A 39 20.33 -0.09 17.39
CA GLU A 39 20.60 -0.61 18.74
C GLU A 39 19.41 -1.43 19.28
N GLU A 40 19.66 -2.24 20.31
CA GLU A 40 18.67 -3.12 20.95
C GLU A 40 17.40 -2.36 21.40
N ARG A 41 17.54 -1.15 21.94
CA ARG A 41 16.40 -0.30 22.33
C ARG A 41 15.46 0.02 21.17
N HIS A 42 16.00 0.26 19.97
CA HIS A 42 15.18 0.55 18.79
C HIS A 42 14.39 -0.69 18.38
N VAL A 43 15.04 -1.86 18.38
CA VAL A 43 14.41 -3.15 18.04
C VAL A 43 13.26 -3.43 19.00
N ARG A 44 13.53 -3.41 20.31
CA ARG A 44 12.53 -3.66 21.36
C ARG A 44 11.35 -2.71 21.27
N THR A 45 11.61 -1.42 21.03
CA THR A 45 10.56 -0.41 20.91
C THR A 45 9.67 -0.68 19.69
N LEU A 46 10.26 -0.99 18.53
CA LEU A 46 9.49 -1.32 17.31
C LEU A 46 8.66 -2.59 17.49
N GLU A 47 9.22 -3.63 18.11
CA GLU A 47 8.50 -4.86 18.44
C GLU A 47 7.31 -4.58 19.37
N THR A 48 7.51 -3.76 20.40
CA THR A 48 6.45 -3.36 21.33
C THR A 48 5.33 -2.62 20.61
N LEU A 49 5.66 -1.63 19.77
CA LEU A 49 4.70 -0.87 18.97
C LEU A 49 3.86 -1.76 18.04
N LEU A 50 4.44 -2.82 17.47
CA LEU A 50 3.71 -3.77 16.61
C LEU A 50 2.67 -4.61 17.36
N GLN A 51 2.87 -4.80 18.67
CA GLN A 51 1.97 -5.57 19.53
C GLN A 51 0.86 -4.73 20.17
N TRP A 52 0.88 -3.41 20.05
CA TRP A 52 -0.14 -2.55 20.64
C TRP A 52 -1.57 -2.95 20.22
N PRO A 53 -2.56 -2.88 21.14
CA PRO A 53 -3.95 -3.20 20.84
C PRO A 53 -4.56 -2.29 19.76
N SER A 54 -5.56 -2.80 19.02
CA SER A 54 -6.17 -2.13 17.87
C SER A 54 -6.76 -0.76 18.19
N GLU A 55 -7.25 -0.57 19.41
CA GLU A 55 -7.81 0.68 19.92
C GLU A 55 -6.75 1.78 20.15
N PHE A 56 -5.49 1.38 20.40
CA PHE A 56 -4.37 2.29 20.65
C PHE A 56 -3.34 2.32 19.51
N ILE A 57 -3.49 1.49 18.48
CA ILE A 57 -2.43 1.27 17.47
C ILE A 57 -2.17 2.46 16.55
N PHE A 58 -3.10 3.40 16.37
CA PHE A 58 -2.95 4.42 15.31
C PHE A 58 -1.68 5.29 15.43
N PRO A 59 -1.27 5.83 16.60
CA PRO A 59 -0.01 6.55 16.71
C PRO A 59 1.21 5.64 16.46
N ALA A 60 1.14 4.37 16.87
CA ALA A 60 2.19 3.39 16.60
C ALA A 60 2.31 3.11 15.09
N LEU A 61 1.20 2.94 14.37
CA LEU A 61 1.20 2.81 12.90
C LEU A 61 1.77 4.05 12.21
N ASP A 62 1.51 5.26 12.74
CA ASP A 62 2.05 6.50 12.17
C ASP A 62 3.57 6.61 12.36
N VAL A 63 4.11 6.05 13.46
CA VAL A 63 5.56 5.86 13.66
C VAL A 63 6.10 4.80 12.70
N LEU A 64 5.49 3.60 12.67
CA LEU A 64 5.93 2.46 11.88
C LEU A 64 5.97 2.79 10.39
N ARG A 65 4.94 3.45 9.84
CA ARG A 65 4.93 3.87 8.43
C ARG A 65 6.03 4.87 8.11
N CYS A 66 6.51 5.67 9.08
CA CYS A 66 7.64 6.56 8.87
C CYS A 66 8.96 5.79 8.93
N ALA A 67 9.12 4.96 9.96
CA ALA A 67 10.34 4.22 10.25
C ALA A 67 10.66 3.19 9.17
N ILE A 68 9.65 2.53 8.58
CA ILE A 68 9.83 1.50 7.54
C ILE A 68 10.54 2.01 6.27
N ARG A 69 10.66 3.33 6.11
CA ARG A 69 11.42 3.96 5.02
C ARG A 69 12.94 3.90 5.25
N SER A 70 13.40 3.69 6.48
CA SER A 70 14.83 3.47 6.78
C SER A 70 15.24 2.08 6.30
N ASN A 71 16.44 1.97 5.69
CA ASN A 71 16.96 0.68 5.25
C ASN A 71 17.16 -0.28 6.44
N ALA A 72 17.62 0.25 7.59
CA ALA A 72 17.88 -0.56 8.77
C ALA A 72 16.58 -1.14 9.36
N VAL A 73 15.54 -0.31 9.49
CA VAL A 73 14.22 -0.74 9.99
C VAL A 73 13.57 -1.70 9.01
N ASN A 74 13.59 -1.40 7.72
CA ASN A 74 13.00 -2.26 6.70
C ASN A 74 13.68 -3.63 6.65
N SER A 75 15.01 -3.68 6.70
CA SER A 75 15.76 -4.94 6.73
C SER A 75 15.42 -5.76 7.98
N LEU A 76 15.31 -5.12 9.14
CA LEU A 76 14.93 -5.78 10.40
C LEU A 76 13.54 -6.43 10.30
N VAL A 77 12.52 -5.65 9.96
CA VAL A 77 11.12 -6.11 10.09
C VAL A 77 10.64 -6.88 8.86
N CYS A 78 11.19 -6.63 7.68
CA CYS A 78 10.80 -7.31 6.45
C CYS A 78 11.74 -8.47 6.05
N GLY A 79 13.00 -8.44 6.48
CA GLY A 79 14.03 -9.39 6.02
C GLY A 79 14.05 -10.74 6.77
N GLY A 80 13.50 -10.80 7.97
CA GLY A 80 13.53 -11.99 8.84
C GLY A 80 12.36 -12.97 8.63
N ALA A 81 12.39 -14.07 9.39
CA ALA A 81 11.32 -15.08 9.43
C ALA A 81 9.96 -14.50 9.89
N GLY A 82 9.97 -13.40 10.64
CA GLY A 82 8.79 -12.70 11.14
C GLY A 82 7.97 -11.92 10.10
N GLY A 83 8.46 -11.79 8.86
CA GLY A 83 7.85 -10.92 7.84
C GLY A 83 6.40 -11.30 7.50
N SER A 84 6.06 -12.59 7.47
CA SER A 84 4.70 -13.03 7.17
C SER A 84 3.73 -12.71 8.32
N GLN A 85 4.17 -12.79 9.59
CA GLN A 85 3.37 -12.36 10.74
C GLN A 85 3.19 -10.84 10.75
N LEU A 86 4.22 -10.08 10.39
CA LEU A 86 4.13 -8.64 10.20
C LEU A 86 3.06 -8.29 9.16
N VAL A 87 3.10 -8.91 7.98
CA VAL A 87 2.09 -8.67 6.92
C VAL A 87 0.69 -8.97 7.43
N ALA A 88 0.48 -10.12 8.08
CA ALA A 88 -0.83 -10.48 8.63
C ALA A 88 -1.32 -9.45 9.67
N ARG A 89 -0.43 -9.01 10.57
CA ARG A 89 -0.73 -8.00 11.58
C ARG A 89 -1.12 -6.67 10.95
N ILE A 90 -0.30 -6.13 10.03
CA ILE A 90 -0.60 -4.84 9.39
C ILE A 90 -1.84 -4.93 8.51
N ALA A 91 -2.03 -6.02 7.77
CA ALA A 91 -3.22 -6.23 6.94
C ALA A 91 -4.51 -6.26 7.77
N SER A 92 -4.49 -6.82 8.99
CA SER A 92 -5.64 -6.81 9.88
C SER A 92 -6.16 -5.37 10.17
N PHE A 93 -5.27 -4.38 10.21
CA PHE A 93 -5.65 -2.99 10.46
C PHE A 93 -6.31 -2.30 9.25
N ILE A 94 -6.19 -2.84 8.04
CA ILE A 94 -6.96 -2.38 6.87
C ILE A 94 -8.46 -2.65 7.07
N THR A 95 -8.81 -3.69 7.82
CA THR A 95 -10.21 -4.05 8.14
C THR A 95 -10.76 -3.30 9.36
N SER A 96 -9.91 -2.61 10.12
CA SER A 96 -10.28 -1.94 11.38
C SER A 96 -11.48 -1.00 11.18
N PRO A 97 -12.44 -0.91 12.13
CA PRO A 97 -13.52 0.08 12.06
C PRO A 97 -12.98 1.53 12.07
N ALA A 98 -11.80 1.76 12.64
CA ALA A 98 -11.19 3.08 12.75
C ALA A 98 -10.53 3.51 11.42
N PRO A 99 -10.99 4.60 10.77
CA PRO A 99 -10.46 5.03 9.47
C PRO A 99 -8.96 5.36 9.49
N ALA A 100 -8.44 5.86 10.61
CA ALA A 100 -7.03 6.17 10.78
C ALA A 100 -6.14 4.92 10.66
N ASN A 101 -6.55 3.81 11.29
CA ASN A 101 -5.82 2.54 11.24
C ASN A 101 -5.74 2.03 9.80
N ARG A 102 -6.87 2.06 9.06
CA ARG A 102 -6.90 1.59 7.66
C ARG A 102 -5.92 2.36 6.78
N MET A 103 -6.00 3.70 6.84
CA MET A 103 -5.15 4.59 6.07
C MET A 103 -3.67 4.37 6.39
N LEU A 104 -3.31 4.29 7.69
CA LEU A 104 -1.92 4.15 8.11
C LEU A 104 -1.36 2.76 7.78
N ALA A 105 -2.17 1.70 7.84
CA ALA A 105 -1.78 0.36 7.41
C ALA A 105 -1.49 0.31 5.90
N LEU A 106 -2.35 0.89 5.07
CA LEU A 106 -2.09 1.02 3.63
C LEU A 106 -0.81 1.83 3.37
N ARG A 107 -0.61 2.94 4.08
CA ARG A 107 0.63 3.75 3.96
C ARG A 107 1.88 3.02 4.43
N PHE A 108 1.78 2.15 5.42
CA PHE A 108 2.87 1.28 5.82
C PHE A 108 3.28 0.37 4.66
N PHE A 109 2.32 -0.32 4.05
CA PHE A 109 2.58 -1.16 2.88
C PHE A 109 3.17 -0.34 1.73
N VAL A 110 2.61 0.83 1.39
CA VAL A 110 3.19 1.70 0.36
C VAL A 110 4.66 2.04 0.64
N ASN A 111 4.98 2.44 1.87
CA ASN A 111 6.33 2.87 2.23
C ASN A 111 7.33 1.72 2.32
N MET A 112 6.88 0.47 2.52
CA MET A 112 7.79 -0.68 2.59
C MET A 112 8.51 -0.93 1.26
N PHE A 113 7.88 -0.57 0.12
CA PHE A 113 8.45 -0.71 -1.22
C PHE A 113 9.65 0.21 -1.48
N LEU A 114 9.95 1.17 -0.59
CA LEU A 114 11.11 2.05 -0.74
C LEU A 114 12.45 1.34 -0.52
N ARG A 115 12.44 0.09 -0.07
CA ARG A 115 13.62 -0.70 0.25
C ARG A 115 13.45 -2.14 -0.21
N GLU A 116 14.56 -2.78 -0.52
CA GLU A 116 14.62 -4.10 -1.16
C GLU A 116 14.00 -5.21 -0.30
N ALA A 117 14.24 -5.23 1.01
CA ALA A 117 13.67 -6.26 1.89
C ALA A 117 12.13 -6.19 1.93
N GLY A 118 11.56 -4.98 1.91
CA GLY A 118 10.13 -4.75 1.81
C GLY A 118 9.57 -5.12 0.45
N GLN A 119 10.27 -4.83 -0.65
CA GLN A 119 9.87 -5.29 -1.99
C GLN A 119 9.82 -6.83 -2.07
N ARG A 120 10.85 -7.53 -1.58
CA ARG A 120 10.87 -9.01 -1.53
C ARG A 120 9.76 -9.58 -0.65
N LEU A 121 9.47 -8.96 0.49
CA LEU A 121 8.37 -9.40 1.35
C LEU A 121 7.01 -9.17 0.68
N ALA A 122 6.83 -8.02 0.02
CA ALA A 122 5.60 -7.72 -0.73
C ALA A 122 5.41 -8.68 -1.90
N ASP A 123 6.47 -9.02 -2.63
CA ASP A 123 6.45 -10.04 -3.68
C ASP A 123 5.96 -11.38 -3.13
N ARG A 124 6.57 -11.87 -2.05
CA ARG A 124 6.22 -13.16 -1.43
C ARG A 124 4.79 -13.19 -0.89
N GLU A 125 4.31 -12.09 -0.32
CA GLU A 125 3.02 -12.03 0.41
C GLU A 125 1.94 -11.26 -0.37
N TRP A 126 2.13 -11.04 -1.67
CA TRP A 126 1.29 -10.18 -2.50
C TRP A 126 -0.20 -10.50 -2.37
N GLU A 127 -0.56 -11.79 -2.38
CA GLU A 127 -1.96 -12.24 -2.36
C GLU A 127 -2.64 -11.84 -1.05
N LYS A 128 -1.96 -11.99 0.09
CA LYS A 128 -2.52 -11.60 1.40
C LYS A 128 -2.72 -10.09 1.49
N ILE A 129 -1.74 -9.32 1.02
CA ILE A 129 -1.79 -7.86 1.05
C ILE A 129 -2.91 -7.36 0.14
N LEU A 130 -2.91 -7.80 -1.12
CA LEU A 130 -3.80 -7.30 -2.15
C LEU A 130 -5.24 -7.79 -1.96
N LYS A 131 -5.47 -9.01 -1.46
CA LYS A 131 -6.82 -9.49 -1.14
C LYS A 131 -7.51 -8.55 -0.14
N VAL A 132 -6.89 -8.31 1.01
CA VAL A 132 -7.47 -7.42 2.04
C VAL A 132 -7.58 -5.98 1.55
N ALA A 133 -6.57 -5.48 0.83
CA ALA A 133 -6.61 -4.13 0.27
C ALA A 133 -7.71 -3.96 -0.79
N SER A 134 -7.97 -4.97 -1.62
CA SER A 134 -9.03 -4.94 -2.65
C SER A 134 -10.43 -4.94 -2.05
N GLU A 135 -10.64 -5.65 -0.93
CA GLU A 135 -11.95 -5.80 -0.29
C GLU A 135 -12.29 -4.62 0.64
N PHE A 136 -11.29 -3.98 1.24
CA PHE A 136 -11.52 -2.98 2.29
C PHE A 136 -10.79 -1.64 2.07
N GLY A 137 -9.81 -1.56 1.18
CA GLY A 137 -8.93 -0.40 1.06
C GLY A 137 -9.57 0.86 0.48
N PHE A 138 -10.73 0.74 -0.17
CA PHE A 138 -11.51 1.89 -0.68
C PHE A 138 -12.46 2.45 0.39
N ASN A 139 -12.67 1.73 1.51
CA ASN A 139 -13.51 2.16 2.64
C ASN A 139 -12.79 3.18 3.52
N GLY A 140 -12.80 4.44 3.10
CA GLY A 140 -12.22 5.53 3.88
C GLY A 140 -12.35 6.87 3.19
N ASN A 141 -11.65 7.87 3.72
CA ASN A 141 -11.58 9.18 3.10
C ASN A 141 -10.60 9.17 1.91
N LYS A 142 -10.46 10.31 1.23
CA LYS A 142 -9.53 10.49 0.11
C LYS A 142 -8.11 9.99 0.38
N ASN A 143 -7.59 10.17 1.60
CA ASN A 143 -6.22 9.76 1.91
C ASN A 143 -6.07 8.23 1.96
N THR A 144 -7.10 7.50 2.38
CA THR A 144 -7.14 6.03 2.33
C THR A 144 -7.15 5.57 0.87
N GLN A 145 -8.02 6.16 0.04
CA GLN A 145 -8.13 5.81 -1.37
C GLN A 145 -6.83 6.10 -2.14
N ILE A 146 -6.18 7.25 -1.89
CA ILE A 146 -4.87 7.58 -2.48
C ILE A 146 -3.80 6.56 -2.07
N ALA A 147 -3.80 6.13 -0.80
CA ALA A 147 -2.87 5.09 -0.33
C ALA A 147 -3.14 3.74 -1.02
N LEU A 148 -4.41 3.37 -1.24
CA LEU A 148 -4.77 2.17 -1.99
C LEU A 148 -4.25 2.24 -3.45
N GLY A 149 -4.54 3.33 -4.18
CA GLY A 149 -4.06 3.50 -5.54
C GLY A 149 -2.52 3.46 -5.64
N SER A 150 -1.84 4.04 -4.65
CA SER A 150 -0.37 3.99 -4.56
C SER A 150 0.16 2.58 -4.29
N LEU A 151 -0.54 1.77 -3.50
CA LEU A 151 -0.18 0.39 -3.24
C LEU A 151 -0.25 -0.46 -4.51
N TYR A 152 -1.34 -0.32 -5.28
CA TYR A 152 -1.48 -0.99 -6.58
C TYR A 152 -0.40 -0.59 -7.56
N LEU A 153 -0.09 0.71 -7.66
CA LEU A 153 1.00 1.19 -8.50
C LEU A 153 2.35 0.56 -8.13
N ASN A 154 2.67 0.49 -6.84
CA ASN A 154 3.90 -0.15 -6.38
C ASN A 154 3.97 -1.65 -6.74
N PHE A 155 2.86 -2.39 -6.63
CA PHE A 155 2.82 -3.79 -7.04
C PHE A 155 3.00 -3.97 -8.55
N VAL A 156 2.38 -3.11 -9.37
CA VAL A 156 2.58 -3.13 -10.82
C VAL A 156 4.04 -2.85 -11.18
N LEU A 157 4.65 -1.83 -10.56
CA LEU A 157 6.05 -1.50 -10.80
C LEU A 157 7.00 -2.62 -10.38
N LEU A 158 6.69 -3.30 -9.27
CA LEU A 158 7.44 -4.48 -8.82
C LEU A 158 7.38 -5.60 -9.88
N CYS A 159 6.19 -5.92 -10.39
CA CYS A 159 6.02 -6.95 -11.42
C CYS A 159 6.73 -6.58 -12.74
N ASN A 160 6.72 -5.31 -13.14
CA ASN A 160 7.39 -4.85 -14.36
C ASN A 160 8.92 -4.84 -14.26
N SER A 161 9.48 -4.88 -13.05
CA SER A 161 10.93 -4.93 -12.83
C SER A 161 11.51 -6.35 -12.94
N GLU A 162 10.67 -7.37 -12.92
CA GLU A 162 11.09 -8.77 -13.02
C GLU A 162 11.25 -9.16 -14.50
N ILE A 163 12.44 -9.68 -14.85
CA ILE A 163 12.83 -10.08 -16.21
C ILE A 163 12.01 -11.29 -16.71
N GLU A 164 11.32 -12.00 -15.82
CA GLU A 164 10.56 -13.23 -16.10
C GLU A 164 9.06 -12.96 -16.17
N GLN A 165 8.58 -12.42 -17.30
CA GLN A 165 7.16 -12.12 -17.53
C GLN A 165 6.24 -13.36 -17.46
N GLU A 166 6.73 -14.57 -17.75
CA GLU A 166 5.90 -15.77 -17.82
C GLU A 166 5.51 -16.32 -16.43
N ALA A 167 6.42 -16.24 -15.44
CA ALA A 167 6.21 -16.80 -14.10
C ALA A 167 5.11 -16.08 -13.30
N ASN A 168 4.74 -14.85 -13.69
CA ASN A 168 3.84 -13.99 -12.94
C ASN A 168 2.44 -13.79 -13.57
N THR A 169 2.11 -14.53 -14.63
CA THR A 169 0.87 -14.36 -15.42
C THR A 169 -0.40 -14.31 -14.57
N PHE A 170 -0.52 -15.19 -13.56
CA PHE A 170 -1.68 -15.22 -12.67
C PHE A 170 -1.84 -13.92 -11.87
N ARG A 171 -0.76 -13.41 -11.28
CA ARG A 171 -0.78 -12.17 -10.51
C ARG A 171 -1.13 -10.98 -11.39
N LEU A 172 -0.56 -10.90 -12.60
CA LEU A 172 -0.86 -9.80 -13.52
C LEU A 172 -2.34 -9.78 -13.91
N GLN A 173 -2.92 -10.94 -14.25
CA GLN A 173 -4.35 -11.04 -14.53
C GLN A 173 -5.21 -10.69 -13.31
N TRP A 174 -4.79 -11.10 -12.11
CA TRP A 174 -5.47 -10.75 -10.87
C TRP A 174 -5.47 -9.23 -10.63
N LEU A 175 -4.32 -8.58 -10.83
CA LEU A 175 -4.17 -7.13 -10.70
C LEU A 175 -5.09 -6.38 -11.66
N VAL A 176 -5.18 -6.79 -12.93
CA VAL A 176 -6.11 -6.19 -13.91
C VAL A 176 -7.56 -6.31 -13.44
N ARG A 177 -7.98 -7.52 -13.04
CA ARG A 177 -9.36 -7.76 -12.56
C ARG A 177 -9.69 -6.92 -11.33
N SER A 178 -8.79 -6.90 -10.36
CA SER A 178 -8.97 -6.16 -9.12
C SER A 178 -9.04 -4.64 -9.37
N MET A 179 -8.14 -4.09 -10.19
CA MET A 179 -8.17 -2.67 -10.54
C MET A 179 -9.44 -2.28 -11.32
N ALA A 180 -9.92 -3.15 -12.23
CA ALA A 180 -11.17 -2.94 -12.95
C ALA A 180 -12.37 -2.87 -12.01
N GLU A 181 -12.41 -3.70 -10.96
CA GLU A 181 -13.47 -3.64 -9.94
C GLU A 181 -13.36 -2.37 -9.08
N ILE A 182 -12.15 -2.06 -8.60
CA ILE A 182 -11.92 -1.01 -7.61
C ILE A 182 -12.11 0.40 -8.19
N ILE A 183 -11.72 0.64 -9.45
CA ILE A 183 -11.68 2.01 -10.01
C ILE A 183 -13.01 2.75 -9.92
N SER A 184 -14.12 2.02 -10.10
CA SER A 184 -15.48 2.57 -10.00
C SER A 184 -15.93 2.86 -8.57
N ARG A 185 -15.26 2.26 -7.57
CA ARG A 185 -15.55 2.39 -6.14
C ARG A 185 -14.80 3.55 -5.49
N LEU A 186 -13.77 4.07 -6.16
CA LEU A 186 -13.02 5.23 -5.71
C LEU A 186 -13.81 6.51 -6.02
N SER A 187 -13.82 7.44 -5.07
CA SER A 187 -14.49 8.74 -5.20
C SER A 187 -13.50 9.90 -5.37
N ASP A 188 -12.24 9.70 -4.99
CA ASP A 188 -11.20 10.71 -5.09
C ASP A 188 -10.48 10.65 -6.47
N PRO A 189 -10.43 11.76 -7.23
CA PRO A 189 -9.81 11.77 -8.56
C PRO A 189 -8.30 11.47 -8.56
N GLU A 190 -7.56 11.78 -7.48
CA GLU A 190 -6.14 11.45 -7.37
C GLU A 190 -5.95 9.95 -7.15
N ALA A 191 -6.80 9.32 -6.35
CA ALA A 191 -6.81 7.88 -6.16
C ALA A 191 -7.14 7.14 -7.47
N GLN A 192 -8.18 7.59 -8.18
CA GLN A 192 -8.55 7.06 -9.50
C GLN A 192 -7.39 7.20 -10.50
N PHE A 193 -6.74 8.37 -10.54
CA PHE A 193 -5.60 8.62 -11.42
C PHE A 193 -4.43 7.66 -11.13
N ARG A 194 -4.08 7.42 -9.86
CA ARG A 194 -3.00 6.49 -9.49
C ARG A 194 -3.30 5.05 -9.87
N LEU A 195 -4.55 4.60 -9.63
CA LEU A 195 -4.98 3.25 -9.99
C LEU A 195 -4.99 3.07 -11.51
N LEU A 196 -5.44 4.08 -12.25
CA LEU A 196 -5.45 4.10 -13.70
C LEU A 196 -4.04 4.13 -14.29
N LEU A 197 -3.13 4.89 -13.69
CA LEU A 197 -1.72 4.88 -14.07
C LEU A 197 -1.12 3.48 -13.88
N ALA A 198 -1.42 2.81 -12.76
CA ALA A 198 -1.00 1.43 -12.52
C ALA A 198 -1.57 0.47 -13.57
N LEU A 199 -2.86 0.59 -13.88
CA LEU A 199 -3.52 -0.20 -14.92
C LEU A 199 -2.88 0.02 -16.29
N GLY A 200 -2.74 1.26 -16.74
CA GLY A 200 -2.10 1.58 -18.03
C GLY A 200 -0.66 1.08 -18.10
N THR A 201 0.11 1.22 -17.02
CA THR A 201 1.49 0.70 -16.92
C THR A 201 1.54 -0.82 -17.05
N LEU A 202 0.54 -1.53 -16.53
CA LEU A 202 0.46 -2.99 -16.60
C LEU A 202 0.01 -3.48 -17.98
N LEU A 203 -0.93 -2.77 -18.63
CA LEU A 203 -1.47 -3.16 -19.93
C LEU A 203 -0.56 -2.79 -21.10
N HIS A 204 0.27 -1.75 -20.94
CA HIS A 204 1.13 -1.26 -22.02
C HIS A 204 2.05 -2.36 -22.56
N GLY A 205 1.88 -2.69 -23.85
CA GLY A 205 2.69 -3.71 -24.54
C GLY A 205 2.27 -5.17 -24.26
N ASN A 206 1.25 -5.42 -23.43
CA ASN A 206 0.81 -6.78 -23.08
C ASN A 206 -0.57 -7.10 -23.67
N LYS A 207 -0.60 -7.72 -24.85
CA LYS A 207 -1.83 -8.04 -25.61
C LYS A 207 -2.82 -8.94 -24.85
N ASP A 208 -2.32 -9.89 -24.07
CA ASP A 208 -3.17 -10.82 -23.31
C ASP A 208 -3.91 -10.08 -22.19
N LEU A 209 -3.21 -9.18 -21.50
CA LEU A 209 -3.83 -8.34 -20.48
C LEU A 209 -4.78 -7.30 -21.10
N CYS A 210 -4.48 -6.73 -22.27
CA CYS A 210 -5.42 -5.87 -23.01
C CYS A 210 -6.70 -6.63 -23.39
N THR A 211 -6.56 -7.87 -23.85
CA THR A 211 -7.69 -8.74 -24.17
C THR A 211 -8.54 -9.03 -22.93
N LEU A 212 -7.90 -9.32 -21.80
CA LEU A 212 -8.59 -9.48 -20.51
C LEU A 212 -9.33 -8.19 -20.11
N ALA A 213 -8.66 -7.03 -20.17
CA ALA A 213 -9.27 -5.74 -19.85
C ALA A 213 -10.48 -5.45 -20.74
N SER A 214 -10.41 -5.80 -22.03
CA SER A 214 -11.51 -5.64 -22.98
C SER A 214 -12.72 -6.50 -22.58
N ARG A 215 -12.49 -7.76 -22.19
CA ARG A 215 -13.55 -8.67 -21.69
C ARG A 215 -14.21 -8.20 -20.39
N LEU A 216 -13.52 -7.35 -19.62
CA LEU A 216 -14.05 -6.74 -18.40
C LEU A 216 -14.81 -5.43 -18.68
N ASN A 217 -15.02 -5.05 -19.94
CA ASN A 217 -15.67 -3.80 -20.36
C ASN A 217 -15.01 -2.54 -19.74
N LEU A 218 -13.68 -2.58 -19.65
CA LEU A 218 -12.93 -1.52 -18.99
C LEU A 218 -12.92 -0.23 -19.82
N ALA A 219 -13.01 -0.32 -21.15
CA ALA A 219 -13.15 0.85 -22.03
C ALA A 219 -14.40 1.69 -21.70
N ASP A 220 -15.54 1.05 -21.44
CA ASP A 220 -16.77 1.73 -21.05
C ASP A 220 -16.62 2.39 -19.67
N THR A 221 -16.05 1.65 -18.71
CA THR A 221 -15.76 2.17 -17.36
C THR A 221 -14.86 3.41 -17.40
N LEU A 222 -13.85 3.42 -18.28
CA LEU A 222 -12.95 4.55 -18.47
C LEU A 222 -13.63 5.72 -19.20
N SER A 223 -14.56 5.44 -20.11
CA SER A 223 -15.34 6.47 -20.81
C SER A 223 -16.29 7.19 -19.85
N ASP A 224 -16.94 6.45 -18.94
CA ASP A 224 -17.72 7.00 -17.84
C ASP A 224 -16.84 7.82 -16.87
N LEU A 225 -15.60 7.40 -16.66
CA LEU A 225 -14.63 8.13 -15.84
C LEU A 225 -14.21 9.45 -16.50
N CYS A 226 -13.97 9.48 -17.81
CA CYS A 226 -13.72 10.72 -18.56
C CYS A 226 -14.88 11.71 -18.42
N THR A 227 -16.12 11.22 -18.47
CA THR A 227 -17.32 12.06 -18.36
C THR A 227 -17.50 12.63 -16.96
N ARG A 228 -17.25 11.84 -15.92
CA ARG A 228 -17.40 12.28 -14.51
C ARG A 228 -16.19 13.05 -13.97
N GLY A 229 -15.00 12.78 -14.49
CA GLY A 229 -13.72 13.26 -13.99
C GLY A 229 -13.28 14.63 -14.53
N GLN A 230 -14.19 15.41 -15.14
CA GLN A 230 -13.85 16.65 -15.87
C GLN A 230 -13.07 17.69 -15.04
N GLU A 231 -13.21 17.67 -13.72
CA GLU A 231 -12.45 18.55 -12.81
C GLU A 231 -10.95 18.19 -12.72
N SER A 232 -10.54 17.01 -13.18
CA SER A 232 -9.15 16.54 -13.15
C SER A 232 -8.64 16.24 -14.55
N ALA A 233 -8.02 17.25 -15.19
CA ALA A 233 -7.48 17.12 -16.55
C ALA A 233 -6.53 15.93 -16.72
N LYS A 234 -5.65 15.67 -15.74
CA LYS A 234 -4.71 14.53 -15.78
C LYS A 234 -5.40 13.17 -15.71
N LEU A 235 -6.51 13.06 -14.97
CA LEU A 235 -7.28 11.82 -14.88
C LEU A 235 -7.92 11.52 -16.23
N VAL A 236 -8.61 12.51 -16.81
CA VAL A 236 -9.26 12.39 -18.12
C VAL A 236 -8.24 12.08 -19.22
N GLN A 237 -7.10 12.77 -19.23
CA GLN A 237 -6.04 12.50 -20.20
C GLN A 237 -5.48 11.08 -20.07
N CYS A 238 -5.22 10.61 -18.85
CA CYS A 238 -4.72 9.25 -18.61
C CYS A 238 -5.76 8.20 -19.03
N ALA A 239 -7.05 8.45 -18.79
CA ALA A 239 -8.13 7.55 -19.19
C ALA A 239 -8.26 7.47 -20.71
N GLN A 240 -8.22 8.62 -21.39
CA GLN A 240 -8.27 8.65 -22.85
C GLN A 240 -7.05 7.95 -23.47
N GLN A 241 -5.86 8.14 -22.91
CA GLN A 241 -4.66 7.44 -23.36
C GLN A 241 -4.80 5.92 -23.17
N CYS A 242 -5.34 5.47 -22.04
CA CYS A 242 -5.61 4.05 -21.84
C CYS A 242 -6.60 3.54 -22.89
N ILE A 243 -7.72 4.22 -23.13
CA ILE A 243 -8.70 3.85 -24.17
C ILE A 243 -8.01 3.71 -25.54
N ASN A 244 -7.36 4.79 -26.01
CA ASN A 244 -6.81 4.87 -27.36
C ASN A 244 -5.61 3.94 -27.58
N HIS A 245 -4.72 3.79 -26.59
CA HIS A 245 -3.48 3.04 -26.79
C HIS A 245 -3.60 1.57 -26.41
N VAL A 246 -4.48 1.24 -25.46
CA VAL A 246 -4.54 -0.10 -24.89
C VAL A 246 -5.66 -0.92 -25.51
N PHE A 247 -6.82 -0.32 -25.80
CA PHE A 247 -7.99 -1.05 -26.30
C PHE A 247 -8.10 -1.00 -27.84
N ASP A 248 -7.81 0.14 -28.47
CA ASP A 248 -7.89 0.24 -29.94
C ASP A 248 -6.78 -0.56 -30.65
N ASN A 249 -5.67 -0.85 -29.96
CA ASN A 249 -4.58 -1.70 -30.47
C ASN A 249 -4.69 -3.18 -30.04
N ALA A 250 -5.76 -3.55 -29.33
CA ALA A 250 -5.98 -4.91 -28.85
C ALA A 250 -6.69 -5.82 -29.88
N THR A 251 -7.18 -5.26 -30.99
CA THR A 251 -7.72 -6.04 -32.12
C THR A 251 -6.60 -6.70 -32.93
N PRO A 252 -6.77 -7.95 -33.38
CA PRO A 252 -5.77 -8.71 -34.12
C PRO A 252 -5.37 -8.07 -35.46
#